data_AF-A0A822XZX9-F1
#
_entry.id   AF-A0A822XZX9-F1
#
_cell.length_a   1.000
_cell.length_b   1.000
_cell.length_c   1.000
_cell.angle_alpha   90.00
_cell.angle_beta   90.00
_cell.angle_gamma   90.00
#
_symmetry.space_group_name_H-M   'P 1'
#
loop_
_entity.id
_entity.type
_entity.pdbx_description
1 polymer ?
#
loop_
_entity_poly.entity_id
_entity_poly.type
_entity_poly.pdbx_seq_one_letter_code
_entity_poly.pdbx_strand_id
1 'polypeptide(L)' 'MVQRIHGKHKMSVDLYFVYQNEWRAIGVQQSRGWVHYAIHRPEPCIMLFRRPFNYQQ' A
#
# COMPACT_ATOMS: atom_id res chain seq x y z
N MET A 1 -2.23 -8.54 -3.94
CA MET A 1 -2.68 -7.54 -4.94
C MET A 1 -1.54 -6.55 -5.17
N VAL A 2 -1.29 -6.17 -6.41
CA VAL A 2 -0.25 -5.20 -6.79
C VAL A 2 -0.94 -3.95 -7.33
N GLN A 3 -0.64 -2.78 -6.78
CA GLN A 3 -1.23 -1.52 -7.23
C GLN A 3 -0.12 -0.53 -7.62
N ARG A 4 -0.18 0.00 -8.85
CA ARG A 4 0.68 1.11 -9.26
C ARG A 4 0.01 2.44 -8.95
N ILE A 5 0.71 3.31 -8.24
CA ILE A 5 0.24 4.67 -7.95
C ILE A 5 0.68 5.64 -9.06
N HIS A 6 -0.23 6.54 -9.43
CA HIS A 6 0.03 7.60 -10.42
C HIS A 6 -0.12 8.95 -9.72
N GLY A 7 0.99 9.65 -9.46
CA GLY A 7 0.99 10.95 -8.79
C GLY A 7 2.36 11.33 -8.21
N LYS A 8 2.61 12.63 -8.03
CA LYS A 8 3.88 13.16 -7.45
C LYS A 8 3.96 13.05 -5.92
N HIS A 9 3.01 12.37 -5.28
CA HIS A 9 3.03 12.11 -3.85
C HIS A 9 4.05 11.00 -3.55
N LYS A 10 5.30 11.41 -3.39
CA LYS A 10 6.38 10.54 -2.94
C LYS A 10 6.09 10.21 -1.47
N MET A 11 5.61 9.00 -1.20
CA MET A 11 5.58 8.50 0.17
C MET A 11 7.01 8.47 0.69
N SER A 12 7.26 8.99 1.89
CA SER A 12 8.57 8.85 2.53
C SER A 12 8.78 7.35 2.74
N VAL A 13 9.66 6.76 1.94
CA VAL A 13 9.88 5.31 1.81
C VAL A 13 10.61 4.72 3.02
N ASP A 14 10.75 5.50 4.10
CA ASP A 14 11.63 5.20 5.23
C ASP A 14 10.98 4.31 6.29
N LEU A 15 9.66 4.05 6.20
CA LEU A 15 8.98 3.13 7.10
C LEU A 15 8.53 1.88 6.33
N TYR A 16 9.18 0.76 6.66
CA TYR A 16 8.91 -0.59 6.13
C TYR A 16 7.45 -1.06 6.29
N PHE A 17 6.65 -0.35 7.08
CA PHE A 17 5.21 -0.55 7.21
C PHE A 17 4.50 0.77 6.99
N VAL A 18 3.67 0.82 5.96
CA VAL A 18 2.80 1.96 5.68
C VAL A 18 1.41 1.62 6.19
N TYR A 19 0.86 2.45 7.08
CA TYR A 19 -0.47 2.21 7.65
C TYR A 19 -1.57 2.52 6.64
N GLN A 20 -2.77 1.97 6.89
CA GLN A 20 -3.95 2.18 6.03
C GLN A 20 -4.23 3.64 5.69
N ASN A 21 -4.02 4.54 6.65
CA ASN A 21 -4.32 5.95 6.49
C ASN A 21 -3.38 6.64 5.50
N GLU A 22 -2.10 6.24 5.45
CA GLU A 22 -1.10 6.89 4.61
C GLU A 22 -1.30 6.57 3.13
N TRP A 23 -1.55 5.31 2.77
CA TRP A 23 -1.81 4.98 1.37
C TRP A 23 -3.19 5.46 0.89
N ARG A 24 -4.18 5.59 1.78
CA ARG A 24 -5.48 6.23 1.45
C ARG A 24 -5.32 7.72 1.19
N ALA A 25 -4.43 8.40 1.93
CA ALA A 25 -4.16 9.82 1.73
C ALA A 25 -3.56 10.13 0.35
N ILE A 26 -2.84 9.18 -0.26
CA ILE A 26 -2.34 9.29 -1.63
C ILE A 26 -3.30 8.72 -2.70
N GLY A 27 -4.55 8.45 -2.33
CA GLY A 27 -5.61 8.09 -3.27
C GLY A 27 -5.75 6.60 -3.58
N VAL A 28 -5.04 5.71 -2.86
CA VAL A 28 -5.28 4.26 -3.00
C VAL A 28 -6.62 3.89 -2.36
N GLN A 29 -7.54 3.40 -3.19
CA GLN A 29 -8.86 2.97 -2.77
C GLN A 29 -8.97 1.45 -2.87
N GLN A 30 -9.15 0.80 -1.73
CA GLN A 30 -9.36 -0.65 -1.61
C GLN A 30 -10.35 -0.95 -0.49
N SER A 31 -10.89 -2.18 -0.48
CA SER A 31 -11.71 -2.70 0.61
C SER A 31 -10.93 -2.76 1.94
N ARG A 32 -11.62 -3.02 3.06
CA ARG A 32 -10.96 -3.16 4.37
C ARG A 32 -10.13 -4.44 4.44
N GLY A 33 -9.10 -4.44 5.29
CA GLY A 33 -8.25 -5.60 5.56
C GLY A 33 -7.01 -5.76 4.68
N TRP A 34 -6.78 -4.87 3.72
CA TRP A 34 -5.52 -4.83 2.97
C TRP A 34 -4.41 -4.16 3.78
N VAL A 35 -3.24 -4.81 3.78
CA VAL A 35 -2.04 -4.36 4.46
C VAL A 35 -0.91 -4.29 3.43
N HIS A 36 -0.24 -3.14 3.38
CA HIS A 36 1.00 -2.99 2.64
C HIS A 36 2.11 -3.78 3.35
N TYR A 37 2.75 -4.72 2.67
CA TYR A 37 3.67 -5.66 3.34
C TYR A 37 5.10 -5.65 2.81
N ALA A 38 5.35 -5.05 1.64
CA ALA A 38 6.66 -5.01 1.05
C ALA A 38 6.79 -3.86 0.05
N ILE A 39 7.97 -3.26 -0.01
CA ILE A 39 8.34 -2.24 -0.99
C ILE A 39 8.98 -2.93 -2.19
N HIS A 40 8.47 -2.66 -3.39
CA HIS A 40 9.09 -3.13 -4.61
C HIS A 40 10.23 -2.17 -5.04
N ARG A 41 11.46 -2.45 -4.60
CA ARG A 41 12.62 -1.55 -4.84
C ARG A 41 12.88 -1.16 -6.30
N PRO A 42 12.73 -2.04 -7.30
CA PRO A 42 12.95 -1.67 -8.70
C PRO A 42 11.99 -0.59 -9.21
N GLU A 43 10.73 -0.64 -8.77
CA GLU A 43 9.71 0.35 -9.13
C GLU A 43 8.96 0.77 -7.85
N PRO A 44 9.44 1.80 -7.12
CA PRO A 44 8.86 2.20 -5.82
C PRO A 44 7.43 2.76 -5.95
N CYS A 45 6.98 3.05 -7.17
CA CYS A 45 5.59 3.40 -7.47
C CYS A 45 4.64 2.18 -7.44
N ILE A 46 5.17 0.98 -7.24
CA ILE A 46 4.40 -0.25 -7.09
C ILE A 46 4.29 -0.59 -5.60
N MET A 47 3.05 -0.69 -5.12
CA MET A 47 2.74 -1.14 -3.77
C MET A 47 2.23 -2.58 -3.75
N LEU A 48 2.76 -3.36 -2.81
CA LEU A 48 2.41 -4.77 -2.61
C LEU A 48 1.48 -4.91 -1.40
N PHE A 49 0.28 -5.42 -1.64
CA PHE A 49 -0.74 -5.62 -0.62
C PHE A 49 -1.05 -7.10 -0.38
N ARG A 50 -1.25 -7.46 0.88
CA ARG A 50 -1.78 -8.76 1.32
C ARG A 50 -3.02 -8.55 2.19
N ARG A 51 -3.89 -9.56 2.20
CA ARG A 51 -5.08 -9.61 3.06
C ARG A 51 -5.07 -10.96 3.80
N PRO A 52 -5.32 -11.00 5.12
CA PRO A 52 -5.46 -12.26 5.84
C PRO A 52 -6.61 -13.08 5.23
N PHE A 53 -6.40 -14.39 5.09
CA PHE A 53 -7.42 -15.29 4.52
C PHE A 53 -8.71 -15.29 5.35
N ASN A 54 -8.60 -15.22 6.67
CA ASN A 54 -9.72 -15.17 7.63
C ASN A 54 -10.10 -13.75 8.04
N TYR A 55 -9.94 -12.76 7.16
CA TYR A 55 -10.35 -11.40 7.49
C TYR A 55 -11.87 -11.34 7.69
N GLN A 56 -12.32 -11.29 8.95
CA GLN A 56 -13.71 -11.01 9.31
C GLN A 56 -13.93 -9.50 9.26
N GLN A 57 -14.97 -9.07 8.54
CA GLN A 57 -15.25 -7.68 8.21
C GLN A 57 -16.24 -7.04 9.17
#